data_AF-A0A0S8ELD8-F1
#
_entry.id   AF-A0A0S8ELD8-F1
#
_cell.length_a   1.000
_cell.length_b   1.000
_cell.length_c   1.000
_cell.angle_alpha   90.00
_cell.angle_beta   90.00
_cell.angle_gamma   90.00
#
_symmetry.space_group_name_H-M   'P 1'
#
loop_
_entity.id
_entity.type
_entity.pdbx_description
1 polymer ?
#
loop_
_entity_poly.entity_id
_entity_poly.type
_entity_poly.pdbx_seq_one_letter_code
_entity_poly.pdbx_strand_id
1 'polypeptide(L)'
;MKGRLAATAISAALVLALAATLPDALGSVYPPPETTRSFDLGPSGWHNLVWTGPSGTEPGTALACIEGGYAIAYRWMDSSEPFERWIPGRPAMSDMRSLNKYDLLLVLITDSGTQCVGTPIEP
;
A
#
# COMPACT_ATOMS: atom_id res chain seq x y z
N MET A 1 81.29 -6.52 -14.27
CA MET A 1 80.85 -5.68 -15.41
C MET A 1 79.40 -5.28 -15.19
N LYS A 2 79.10 -4.00 -15.42
CA LYS A 2 77.84 -3.30 -15.12
C LYS A 2 76.69 -3.84 -15.96
N GLY A 3 75.56 -4.19 -15.33
CA GLY A 3 74.26 -4.44 -15.97
C GLY A 3 73.19 -3.57 -15.31
N ARG A 4 72.54 -2.72 -16.10
CA ARG A 4 71.63 -1.64 -15.69
C ARG A 4 70.20 -2.13 -15.46
N LEU A 5 69.45 -1.28 -14.74
CA LEU A 5 68.03 -1.34 -14.34
C LEU A 5 67.04 -1.77 -15.43
N ALA A 6 65.92 -2.35 -14.99
CA ALA A 6 64.59 -1.93 -15.45
C ALA A 6 63.55 -2.17 -14.34
N ALA A 7 63.14 -1.09 -13.67
CA ALA A 7 61.92 -1.08 -12.86
C ALA A 7 60.74 -1.01 -13.84
N THR A 8 59.95 -2.08 -13.92
CA THR A 8 58.76 -2.13 -14.76
C THR A 8 57.67 -1.29 -14.11
N ALA A 9 57.41 -0.12 -14.68
CA ALA A 9 56.27 0.71 -14.34
C ALA A 9 54.99 -0.10 -14.57
N ILE A 10 54.26 -0.42 -13.50
CA ILE A 10 52.91 -0.96 -13.57
C ILE A 10 52.05 0.16 -14.17
N SER A 11 51.64 -0.03 -15.43
CA SER A 11 50.86 0.93 -16.20
C SER A 11 49.54 1.25 -15.50
N ALA A 12 49.23 2.55 -15.38
CA ALA A 12 47.94 3.09 -14.93
C ALA A 12 46.73 2.63 -15.78
N ALA A 13 46.98 1.96 -16.91
CA ALA A 13 45.95 1.38 -17.78
C ALA A 13 45.13 0.27 -17.11
N LEU A 14 45.66 -0.43 -16.09
CA LEU A 14 44.90 -1.48 -15.40
C LEU A 14 43.89 -0.91 -14.38
N VAL A 15 44.09 0.32 -13.90
CA VAL A 15 43.14 0.98 -12.99
C VAL A 15 41.93 1.53 -13.76
N LEU A 16 42.09 1.94 -15.02
CA LEU A 16 40.96 2.37 -15.85
C LEU A 16 40.14 1.21 -16.43
N ALA A 17 40.70 0.00 -16.56
CA ALA A 17 39.97 -1.13 -17.11
C ALA A 17 38.99 -1.78 -16.12
N LEU A 18 39.09 -1.50 -14.81
CA LEU A 18 38.15 -2.00 -13.81
C LEU A 18 36.91 -1.10 -13.62
N ALA A 19 36.89 0.09 -14.23
CA ALA A 19 35.78 1.04 -14.12
C ALA A 19 34.74 0.91 -15.25
N ALA A 20 34.99 0.09 -16.27
CA ALA A 20 34.16 0.04 -17.49
C ALA A 20 33.15 -1.14 -17.54
N THR A 21 33.03 -1.94 -16.48
CA THR A 21 32.05 -3.05 -16.41
C THR A 21 31.14 -2.96 -15.20
N LEU A 22 30.83 -1.74 -14.73
CA LEU A 22 29.62 -1.55 -13.93
C LEU A 22 28.48 -1.34 -14.92
N PRO A 23 27.64 -2.36 -15.23
CA PRO A 23 26.32 -2.07 -15.77
C PRO A 23 25.61 -1.13 -14.79
N ASP A 24 24.61 -0.38 -15.24
CA ASP A 24 23.73 0.54 -14.50
C ASP A 24 23.12 -0.02 -13.19
N ALA A 25 23.96 -0.41 -12.24
CA ALA A 25 23.66 -1.01 -10.96
C ALA A 25 23.66 0.04 -9.85
N LEU A 26 23.35 1.29 -10.21
CA LEU A 26 22.87 2.30 -9.26
C LEU A 26 21.34 2.38 -9.31
N GLY A 27 20.68 1.24 -9.54
CA GLY A 27 19.26 1.11 -9.22
C GLY A 27 19.02 1.56 -7.79
N SER A 28 17.88 2.22 -7.55
CA SER A 28 17.46 2.62 -6.21
C SER A 28 17.65 1.47 -5.22
N VAL A 29 18.40 1.70 -4.13
CA VAL A 29 18.51 0.75 -3.00
C VAL A 29 17.16 0.65 -2.26
N TYR A 30 16.24 1.58 -2.51
CA TYR A 30 14.89 1.52 -2.01
C TYR A 30 14.00 0.65 -2.90
N PRO A 31 13.28 -0.32 -2.33
CA PRO A 31 12.21 -0.97 -3.06
C PRO A 31 11.19 0.08 -3.53
N PRO A 32 10.52 -0.13 -4.68
CA PRO A 32 9.40 0.70 -5.07
C PRO A 32 8.36 0.78 -3.94
N PRO A 33 7.66 1.91 -3.76
CA PRO A 33 6.55 1.98 -2.82
C PRO A 33 5.52 0.89 -3.11
N GLU A 34 5.03 0.24 -2.06
CA GLU A 34 3.92 -0.69 -2.17
C GLU A 34 2.68 0.03 -2.69
N THR A 35 1.99 -0.59 -3.64
CA THR A 35 0.77 -0.03 -4.24
C THR A 35 -0.50 -0.62 -3.64
N THR A 36 -0.35 -1.61 -2.75
CA THR A 36 -1.45 -2.24 -2.04
C THR A 36 -1.05 -2.59 -0.61
N ARG A 37 -2.03 -2.91 0.22
CA ARG A 37 -1.83 -3.46 1.56
C ARG A 37 -2.83 -4.56 1.85
N SER A 38 -2.55 -5.30 2.91
CA SER A 38 -3.44 -6.33 3.44
C SER A 38 -3.58 -6.16 4.94
N PHE A 39 -4.74 -6.52 5.49
CA PHE A 39 -5.00 -6.48 6.92
C PHE A 39 -5.93 -7.62 7.34
N ASP A 40 -5.65 -8.15 8.53
CA ASP A 40 -6.48 -9.15 9.20
C ASP A 40 -7.55 -8.43 10.02
N LEU A 41 -8.81 -8.80 9.82
CA LEU A 41 -9.97 -8.25 10.52
C LEU A 41 -10.61 -9.29 11.45
N GLY A 42 -9.92 -10.38 11.76
CA GLY A 42 -10.28 -11.29 12.83
C GLY A 42 -9.89 -10.75 14.22
N PRO A 43 -10.60 -11.16 15.29
CA PRO A 43 -11.86 -11.90 15.28
C PRO A 43 -13.05 -11.02 14.89
N SER A 44 -14.25 -11.62 14.73
CA SER A 44 -15.48 -10.87 14.52
C SER A 44 -15.71 -9.80 15.60
N GLY A 45 -16.33 -8.68 15.21
CA GLY A 45 -16.51 -7.52 16.07
C GLY A 45 -16.31 -6.20 15.32
N TRP A 46 -16.14 -5.12 16.09
CA TRP A 46 -15.92 -3.78 15.56
C TRP A 46 -14.44 -3.53 15.27
N HIS A 47 -14.15 -3.09 14.04
CA HIS A 47 -12.80 -2.76 13.57
C HIS A 47 -12.75 -1.38 12.96
N ASN A 48 -11.59 -0.73 13.08
CA ASN A 48 -11.33 0.54 12.41
C ASN A 48 -10.36 0.32 11.26
N LEU A 49 -10.70 0.85 10.09
CA LEU A 49 -9.81 0.86 8.92
C LEU A 49 -9.92 2.19 8.19
N VAL A 50 -8.83 2.60 7.55
CA VAL A 50 -8.77 3.89 6.82
C VAL A 50 -8.81 3.60 5.33
N TRP A 51 -9.65 4.24 4.53
CA TRP A 51 -9.57 4.06 3.08
C TRP A 51 -8.27 4.67 2.53
N THR A 52 -7.47 3.88 1.80
CA THR A 52 -6.19 4.35 1.24
C THR A 52 -6.18 4.43 -0.28
N GLY A 53 -7.26 4.05 -0.95
CA GLY A 53 -7.37 4.16 -2.41
C GLY A 53 -7.88 5.52 -2.88
N PRO A 54 -8.23 5.60 -4.18
CA PRO A 54 -8.72 6.81 -4.82
C PRO A 54 -9.87 7.48 -4.09
N SER A 55 -9.88 8.81 -4.07
CA SER A 55 -11.02 9.57 -3.57
C SER A 55 -12.24 9.45 -4.50
N GLY A 56 -13.44 9.57 -3.94
CA GLY A 56 -14.69 9.38 -4.68
C GLY A 56 -15.06 7.91 -4.95
N THR A 57 -14.38 6.94 -4.31
CA THR A 57 -14.65 5.51 -4.51
C THR A 57 -15.99 5.13 -3.89
N GLU A 58 -16.81 4.35 -4.60
CA GLU A 58 -18.09 3.86 -4.09
C GLU A 58 -17.86 2.88 -2.91
N PRO A 59 -18.64 2.93 -1.80
CA PRO A 59 -18.34 2.14 -0.61
C PRO A 59 -18.30 0.63 -0.82
N GLY A 60 -19.20 0.07 -1.64
CA GLY A 60 -19.17 -1.35 -2.03
C GLY A 60 -17.87 -1.74 -2.72
N THR A 61 -17.33 -0.88 -3.60
CA THR A 61 -16.03 -1.06 -4.25
C THR A 61 -14.88 -1.00 -3.26
N ALA A 62 -14.89 -0.03 -2.35
CA ALA A 62 -13.84 0.13 -1.34
C ALA A 62 -13.77 -1.06 -0.36
N LEU A 63 -14.93 -1.66 -0.05
CA LEU A 63 -15.08 -2.77 0.90
C LEU A 63 -15.19 -4.14 0.22
N ALA A 64 -14.97 -4.22 -1.09
CA ALA A 64 -15.12 -5.46 -1.86
C ALA A 64 -14.21 -6.60 -1.36
N CYS A 65 -13.02 -6.27 -0.84
CA CYS A 65 -12.08 -7.26 -0.31
C CYS A 65 -12.60 -8.02 0.92
N ILE A 66 -13.66 -7.52 1.57
CA ILE A 66 -14.30 -8.15 2.73
C ILE A 66 -15.78 -8.42 2.48
N GLU A 67 -16.22 -8.45 1.23
CA GLU A 67 -17.62 -8.73 0.88
C GLU A 67 -18.12 -10.03 1.53
N GLY A 68 -19.32 -9.98 2.13
CA GLY A 68 -19.88 -11.08 2.90
C GLY A 68 -19.31 -11.26 4.32
N GLY A 69 -18.16 -10.64 4.63
CA GLY A 69 -17.49 -10.70 5.94
C GLY A 69 -17.91 -9.62 6.93
N TYR A 70 -18.76 -8.65 6.53
CA TYR A 70 -19.21 -7.55 7.39
C TYR A 70 -20.71 -7.26 7.23
N ALA A 71 -21.32 -6.68 8.27
CA ALA A 71 -22.74 -6.32 8.28
C ALA A 71 -22.99 -4.84 7.96
N ILE A 72 -22.11 -3.94 8.41
CA ILE A 72 -22.27 -2.49 8.27
C ILE A 72 -20.91 -1.79 8.40
N ALA A 73 -20.73 -0.68 7.69
CA ALA A 73 -19.62 0.23 7.84
C ALA A 73 -20.13 1.65 8.10
N TYR A 74 -19.49 2.39 9.00
CA TYR A 74 -19.76 3.79 9.27
C TYR A 74 -18.55 4.64 8.91
N ARG A 75 -18.78 5.83 8.34
CA ARG A 75 -17.77 6.88 8.17
C ARG A 75 -18.12 8.05 9.07
N TRP A 76 -17.13 8.56 9.81
CA TRP A 76 -17.27 9.84 10.49
C TRP A 76 -17.18 10.99 9.49
N MET A 77 -18.13 11.93 9.53
CA MET A 77 -18.10 13.13 8.68
C MET A 77 -17.61 14.35 9.46
N ASP A 78 -18.54 15.04 10.15
CA ASP A 78 -18.28 16.24 10.93
C ASP A 78 -19.31 16.40 12.06
N SER A 79 -19.31 17.55 12.73
CA SER A 79 -20.19 17.80 13.88
C SER A 79 -21.68 17.95 13.54
N SER A 80 -22.04 18.09 12.27
CA SER A 80 -23.43 18.31 11.82
C SER A 80 -24.16 17.01 11.46
N GLU A 81 -23.44 16.05 10.89
CA GLU A 81 -23.96 14.71 10.58
C GLU A 81 -22.88 13.68 10.93
N PRO A 82 -22.86 13.17 12.18
CA PRO A 82 -21.64 12.55 12.71
C PRO A 82 -21.26 11.26 11.98
N PHE A 83 -22.22 10.55 11.39
CA PHE A 83 -21.94 9.30 10.70
C PHE A 83 -22.82 9.11 9.46
N GLU A 84 -22.15 8.73 8.37
CA GLU A 84 -22.80 8.03 7.26
C GLU A 84 -22.57 6.53 7.40
N ARG A 85 -23.45 5.73 6.81
CA ARG A 85 -23.42 4.27 6.84
C ARG A 85 -23.52 3.65 5.46
N TRP A 86 -22.89 2.50 5.36
CA TRP A 86 -22.98 1.59 4.23
C TRP A 86 -23.39 0.20 4.73
N ILE A 87 -24.47 -0.33 4.16
CA ILE A 87 -24.97 -1.67 4.43
C ILE A 87 -25.04 -2.45 3.10
N PRO A 88 -24.23 -3.52 2.94
CA PRO A 88 -24.18 -4.26 1.69
C PRO A 88 -25.56 -4.85 1.34
N GLY A 89 -25.96 -4.71 0.08
CA GLY A 89 -27.27 -5.17 -0.42
C GLY A 89 -28.48 -4.39 0.11
N ARG A 90 -28.31 -3.30 0.87
CA ARG A 90 -29.42 -2.50 1.43
C ARG A 90 -29.29 -1.00 1.10
N PRO A 91 -29.30 -0.60 -0.18
CA PRO A 91 -29.06 0.78 -0.59
C PRO A 91 -30.06 1.80 -0.02
N ALA A 92 -31.30 1.37 0.28
CA ALA A 92 -32.30 2.22 0.92
C ALA A 92 -31.98 2.58 2.39
N MET A 93 -31.07 1.83 3.02
CA MET A 93 -30.58 2.07 4.39
C MET A 93 -29.15 2.63 4.41
N SER A 94 -28.53 2.81 3.24
CA SER A 94 -27.19 3.37 3.08
C SER A 94 -27.27 4.83 2.63
N ASP A 95 -26.64 5.71 3.39
CA ASP A 95 -26.50 7.14 3.11
C ASP A 95 -25.06 7.52 2.70
N MET A 96 -24.07 6.65 2.95
CA MET A 96 -22.70 6.80 2.42
C MET A 96 -22.67 6.65 0.90
N ARG A 97 -22.24 7.70 0.19
CA ARG A 97 -22.24 7.73 -1.29
C ARG A 97 -20.87 7.52 -1.92
N SER A 98 -19.81 7.91 -1.22
CA SER A 98 -18.44 7.77 -1.70
C SER A 98 -17.48 7.78 -0.51
N LEU A 99 -16.26 7.33 -0.73
CA LEU A 99 -15.14 7.39 0.19
C LEU A 99 -14.00 8.18 -0.43
N ASN A 100 -13.45 9.09 0.36
CA ASN A 100 -12.26 9.85 0.07
C ASN A 100 -11.06 9.20 0.71
N LYS A 101 -9.89 9.41 0.10
CA LYS A 101 -8.63 8.97 0.68
C LYS A 101 -8.54 9.49 2.11
N TYR A 102 -8.21 8.59 3.03
CA TYR A 102 -8.09 8.81 4.47
C TYR A 102 -9.38 8.92 5.27
N ASP A 103 -10.54 8.63 4.67
CA ASP A 103 -11.74 8.43 5.46
C ASP A 103 -11.58 7.25 6.42
N LEU A 104 -11.88 7.49 7.69
CA LEU A 104 -11.91 6.46 8.72
C LEU A 104 -13.26 5.73 8.69
N LEU A 105 -13.19 4.41 8.64
CA LEU A 105 -14.32 3.51 8.66
C LEU A 105 -14.35 2.71 9.95
N LEU A 106 -15.51 2.66 10.59
CA LEU A 106 -15.85 1.74 11.67
C LEU A 106 -16.72 0.62 11.09
N VAL A 107 -16.20 -0.60 11.03
CA VAL A 107 -16.84 -1.74 10.34
C VAL A 107 -17.18 -2.84 11.34
N LEU A 108 -18.40 -3.39 11.25
CA LEU A 108 -18.82 -4.56 12.00
C LEU A 108 -18.56 -5.83 11.21
N ILE A 109 -17.47 -6.52 11.55
CA ILE A 109 -17.06 -7.79 10.97
C ILE A 109 -17.85 -8.93 11.59
N THR A 110 -18.43 -9.77 10.76
CA THR A 110 -19.28 -10.90 11.17
C THR A 110 -18.61 -12.25 11.03
N ASP A 111 -17.58 -12.37 10.20
CA ASP A 111 -16.79 -13.58 10.04
C ASP A 111 -15.41 -13.43 10.68
N SER A 112 -15.08 -14.30 11.63
CA SER A 112 -13.81 -14.30 12.37
C SER A 112 -12.59 -14.63 11.52
N GLY A 113 -12.76 -15.12 10.29
CA GLY A 113 -11.68 -15.35 9.32
C GLY A 113 -11.49 -14.23 8.29
N THR A 114 -12.17 -13.09 8.46
CA THR A 114 -12.16 -12.01 7.46
C THR A 114 -10.77 -11.40 7.31
N GLN A 115 -10.26 -11.37 6.09
CA GLN A 115 -9.04 -10.65 5.70
C GLN A 115 -9.33 -9.78 4.50
N CYS A 116 -8.78 -8.57 4.47
CA CYS A 116 -8.75 -7.76 3.27
C CYS A 116 -7.36 -7.86 2.65
N VAL A 117 -7.27 -8.32 1.41
CA VAL A 117 -6.01 -8.48 0.68
C VAL A 117 -5.99 -7.56 -0.53
N GLY A 118 -4.87 -6.89 -0.78
CA GLY A 118 -4.67 -6.10 -2.00
C GLY A 118 -5.47 -4.80 -2.05
N THR A 119 -5.81 -4.20 -0.90
CA THR A 119 -6.46 -2.89 -0.87
C THR A 119 -5.51 -1.84 -1.45
N PRO A 120 -5.96 -0.97 -2.37
CA PRO A 120 -5.08 0.00 -3.00
C PRO A 120 -4.51 1.01 -2.01
N ILE A 121 -3.27 1.42 -2.27
CA ILE A 121 -2.62 2.59 -1.70
C ILE A 121 -2.45 3.58 -2.83
N GLU A 122 -3.25 4.64 -2.83
CA GLU A 122 -3.04 5.79 -3.69
C GLU A 122 -1.79 6.55 -3.20
N PRO A 123 -0.84 6.90 -4.09
CA PRO A 123 0.35 7.66 -3.73
C PRO A 123 0.04 9.01 -3.09
#